data_AF-A0A1I8I8E0-F1
#
_entry.id   AF-A0A1I8I8E0-F1
#
_cell.length_a   1.000
_cell.length_b   1.000
_cell.length_c   1.000
_cell.angle_alpha   90.00
_cell.angle_beta   90.00
_cell.angle_gamma   90.00
#
_symmetry.space_group_name_H-M   'P 1'
#
loop_
_entity.id
_entity.type
_entity.pdbx_description
1 polymer ?
#
loop_
_entity_poly.entity_id
_entity_poly.type
_entity_poly.pdbx_seq_one_letter_code
_entity_poly.pdbx_strand_id
1 'polypeptide(L)'
;GAGSTPLDLRLCGAPRRRRRRKKSPVVASRAPSASSSSMDAAASASGGGGGGGGVSANSPDLCDFCQSPPSANRMGVPERMLRCRDCAHKAHPSCMLYGPELAARACQSPWQCSECKTCCVCSGSGDPELILICDACDKGYHVSCHRPRVTERPASDAKWVCSRCREEERVDGSGQQPPPQESQAQLAGDASLWSIAQVRSWLDGEGFPLAAQACVEQEIDGASLMLMKRMDVLTGLGLKLGPAVKVFDKISRLQGRCRTLLQVKQCVSEST
;
A
#
# COMPACT_ATOMS: atom_id res chain seq x y z
N GLY A 1 55.80 -25.16 8.79
CA GLY A 1 54.84 -24.53 7.86
C GLY A 1 53.48 -25.18 8.05
N ALA A 2 52.39 -24.46 7.80
CA ALA A 2 51.05 -25.02 7.90
C ALA A 2 50.69 -25.86 6.66
N GLY A 3 50.00 -26.98 6.87
CA GLY A 3 49.44 -27.81 5.79
C GLY A 3 47.96 -27.53 5.61
N SER A 4 47.58 -27.00 4.45
CA SER A 4 46.20 -26.60 4.16
C SER A 4 45.31 -27.79 3.78
N THR A 5 44.10 -27.87 4.34
CA THR A 5 43.04 -28.77 3.86
C THR A 5 42.18 -28.09 2.78
N PRO A 6 41.73 -28.81 1.74
CA PRO A 6 40.85 -28.25 0.72
C PRO A 6 39.39 -28.19 1.21
N LEU A 7 38.64 -27.19 0.72
CA LEU A 7 37.21 -27.02 1.02
C LEU A 7 36.34 -27.84 0.05
N ASP A 8 35.37 -28.59 0.61
CA ASP A 8 34.44 -29.44 -0.13
C ASP A 8 33.30 -28.60 -0.76
N LEU A 9 33.32 -28.46 -2.10
CA LEU A 9 32.29 -27.74 -2.86
C LEU A 9 31.03 -28.59 -3.04
N ARG A 10 30.11 -28.46 -2.08
CA ARG A 10 28.78 -29.10 -2.14
C ARG A 10 28.04 -28.76 -3.43
N LEU A 11 27.72 -29.80 -4.22
CA LEU A 11 26.98 -29.68 -5.47
C LEU A 11 25.58 -29.05 -5.28
N CYS A 12 25.19 -28.18 -6.20
CA CYS A 12 23.89 -27.54 -6.22
C CYS A 12 22.79 -28.50 -6.73
N GLY A 13 21.95 -28.99 -5.82
CA GLY A 13 20.80 -29.83 -6.16
C GLY A 13 19.69 -29.06 -6.90
N ALA A 14 19.43 -29.41 -8.16
CA ALA A 14 18.41 -28.76 -8.99
C ALA A 14 16.98 -28.92 -8.43
N PRO A 15 16.09 -27.91 -8.60
CA PRO A 15 14.76 -27.91 -8.00
C PRO A 15 13.83 -28.96 -8.62
N ARG A 16 13.45 -29.97 -7.82
CA ARG A 16 12.48 -31.00 -8.22
C ARG A 16 11.08 -30.40 -8.38
N ARG A 17 10.58 -30.31 -9.63
CA ARG A 17 9.18 -29.95 -9.93
C ARG A 17 8.23 -30.90 -9.22
N ARG A 18 7.45 -30.42 -8.23
CA ARG A 18 6.43 -31.22 -7.55
C ARG A 18 5.34 -31.65 -8.54
N ARG A 19 4.94 -32.92 -8.53
CA ARG A 19 3.82 -33.43 -9.35
C ARG A 19 2.49 -32.89 -8.81
N ARG A 20 1.58 -32.48 -9.72
CA ARG A 20 0.17 -32.17 -9.37
C ARG A 20 -0.46 -33.38 -8.66
N ARG A 21 -0.94 -33.20 -7.43
CA ARG A 21 -1.95 -34.10 -6.84
C ARG A 21 -3.29 -33.85 -7.54
N LYS A 22 -4.01 -34.93 -7.89
CA LYS A 22 -5.41 -34.83 -8.33
C LYS A 22 -6.29 -34.55 -7.11
N LYS A 23 -7.36 -33.76 -7.27
CA LYS A 23 -8.35 -33.52 -6.21
C LYS A 23 -9.08 -34.82 -5.87
N SER A 24 -9.27 -35.08 -4.58
CA SER A 24 -10.47 -35.76 -4.08
C SER A 24 -11.55 -34.69 -3.82
N PRO A 25 -12.84 -34.98 -4.01
CA PRO A 25 -13.90 -34.08 -3.59
C PRO A 25 -14.01 -34.10 -2.06
N VAL A 26 -14.17 -32.93 -1.44
CA VAL A 26 -14.59 -32.79 -0.04
C VAL A 26 -16.00 -32.22 -0.05
N VAL A 27 -16.88 -32.80 0.76
CA VAL A 27 -18.32 -32.50 0.77
C VAL A 27 -18.63 -31.11 1.30
N ALA A 28 -19.62 -30.44 0.69
CA ALA A 28 -20.12 -29.16 1.18
C ALA A 28 -21.23 -29.38 2.22
N SER A 29 -21.01 -28.89 3.45
CA SER A 29 -22.04 -28.85 4.48
C SER A 29 -23.10 -27.81 4.15
N ARG A 30 -24.37 -28.22 4.13
CA ARG A 30 -25.51 -27.33 3.83
C ARG A 30 -25.94 -26.52 5.05
N ALA A 31 -26.28 -25.25 4.82
CA ALA A 31 -27.16 -24.46 5.68
C ALA A 31 -28.58 -24.41 5.07
N PRO A 32 -29.65 -24.12 5.85
CA PRO A 32 -31.03 -24.28 5.40
C PRO A 32 -31.53 -23.18 4.44
N SER A 33 -32.67 -23.42 3.80
CA SER A 33 -33.28 -22.48 2.82
C SER A 33 -34.81 -22.57 2.81
N ALA A 34 -35.49 -21.44 3.05
CA ALA A 34 -36.87 -21.12 2.69
C ALA A 34 -37.14 -19.66 3.13
N SER A 35 -37.82 -18.78 2.40
CA SER A 35 -38.34 -18.78 1.02
C SER A 35 -38.15 -17.34 0.45
N SER A 36 -38.67 -16.85 -0.67
CA SER A 36 -39.71 -17.21 -1.66
C SER A 36 -39.41 -16.41 -2.97
N SER A 37 -40.02 -16.58 -4.14
CA SER A 37 -40.79 -17.65 -4.81
C SER A 37 -40.98 -17.25 -6.29
N SER A 38 -41.14 -18.22 -7.20
CA SER A 38 -41.34 -18.06 -8.68
C SER A 38 -40.18 -17.36 -9.43
N MET A 39 -39.78 -17.70 -10.67
CA MET A 39 -40.24 -18.67 -11.71
C MET A 39 -39.06 -18.90 -12.71
N ASP A 40 -38.98 -19.87 -13.64
CA ASP A 40 -39.86 -21.00 -14.01
C ASP A 40 -39.09 -22.22 -14.62
N ALA A 41 -39.81 -23.10 -15.34
CA ALA A 41 -39.38 -24.21 -16.21
C ALA A 41 -38.39 -23.82 -17.35
N ALA A 42 -37.54 -24.70 -17.92
CA ALA A 42 -37.12 -26.10 -17.66
C ALA A 42 -35.79 -26.37 -18.46
N ALA A 43 -35.29 -27.56 -18.87
CA ALA A 43 -35.76 -28.95 -18.94
C ALA A 43 -34.59 -29.98 -19.07
N SER A 44 -34.95 -31.26 -19.32
CA SER A 44 -34.20 -32.38 -19.98
C SER A 44 -32.67 -32.34 -20.09
N ALA A 45 -31.88 -33.19 -19.41
CA ALA A 45 -31.64 -34.65 -19.67
C ALA A 45 -30.61 -34.93 -20.79
N SER A 46 -29.70 -35.93 -20.74
CA SER A 46 -29.41 -36.97 -19.72
C SER A 46 -28.07 -37.73 -19.97
N GLY A 47 -27.41 -38.18 -18.89
CA GLY A 47 -26.63 -39.45 -18.85
C GLY A 47 -25.17 -39.50 -19.37
N GLY A 48 -24.43 -40.54 -18.95
CA GLY A 48 -23.25 -41.07 -19.67
C GLY A 48 -21.87 -40.86 -19.02
N GLY A 49 -21.29 -41.91 -18.44
CA GLY A 49 -20.03 -41.85 -17.69
C GLY A 49 -18.71 -41.81 -18.50
N GLY A 50 -17.69 -41.25 -17.84
CA GLY A 50 -16.30 -41.73 -17.82
C GLY A 50 -15.47 -41.81 -19.11
N GLY A 51 -14.53 -40.87 -19.29
CA GLY A 51 -13.43 -40.98 -20.25
C GLY A 51 -12.37 -39.90 -20.03
N GLY A 52 -11.08 -40.24 -20.08
CA GLY A 52 -9.99 -39.30 -19.80
C GLY A 52 -9.38 -38.65 -21.05
N GLY A 53 -8.86 -37.42 -20.90
CA GLY A 53 -7.96 -36.80 -21.87
C GLY A 53 -8.55 -35.61 -22.61
N GLY A 54 -8.20 -34.39 -22.17
CA GLY A 54 -8.58 -33.14 -22.85
C GLY A 54 -8.43 -31.94 -21.92
N VAL A 55 -7.60 -30.97 -22.29
CA VAL A 55 -7.55 -29.66 -21.62
C VAL A 55 -8.51 -28.72 -22.34
N SER A 56 -9.79 -28.81 -22.00
CA SER A 56 -10.85 -27.98 -22.60
C SER A 56 -10.60 -26.49 -22.34
N ALA A 57 -10.05 -25.82 -23.35
CA ALA A 57 -9.59 -24.44 -23.27
C ALA A 57 -10.73 -23.41 -23.38
N ASN A 58 -11.74 -23.50 -22.50
CA ASN A 58 -12.67 -22.40 -22.25
C ASN A 58 -13.33 -22.47 -20.86
N SER A 59 -12.53 -22.59 -19.78
CA SER A 59 -13.03 -22.29 -18.44
C SER A 59 -13.30 -20.79 -18.35
N PRO A 60 -14.53 -20.33 -18.09
CA PRO A 60 -14.87 -18.91 -18.16
C PRO A 60 -14.09 -18.11 -17.11
N ASP A 61 -13.73 -16.88 -17.45
CA ASP A 61 -12.83 -16.06 -16.64
C ASP A 61 -13.56 -15.36 -15.48
N LEU A 62 -14.01 -16.16 -14.52
CA LEU A 62 -14.87 -15.74 -13.42
C LEU A 62 -14.18 -15.88 -12.05
N CYS A 63 -14.60 -15.04 -11.11
CA CYS A 63 -14.16 -15.10 -9.71
C CYS A 63 -14.82 -16.30 -9.00
N ASP A 64 -14.03 -17.14 -8.34
CA ASP A 64 -14.55 -18.37 -7.72
C ASP A 64 -15.48 -18.08 -6.50
N PHE A 65 -15.53 -16.83 -6.00
CA PHE A 65 -16.36 -16.39 -4.85
C PHE A 65 -17.66 -15.65 -5.20
N CYS A 66 -17.81 -15.15 -6.44
CA CYS A 66 -19.01 -14.41 -6.87
C CYS A 66 -19.46 -14.75 -8.29
N GLN A 67 -18.69 -15.56 -9.02
CA GLN A 67 -18.95 -16.00 -10.39
C GLN A 67 -19.04 -14.85 -11.41
N SER A 68 -18.57 -13.66 -11.05
CA SER A 68 -18.52 -12.47 -11.91
C SER A 68 -17.15 -12.31 -12.59
N PRO A 69 -17.09 -11.70 -13.79
CA PRO A 69 -15.84 -11.45 -14.54
C PRO A 69 -15.01 -10.27 -13.97
N PRO A 70 -13.81 -9.95 -14.51
CA PRO A 70 -13.02 -8.79 -14.06
C PRO A 70 -13.71 -7.43 -14.27
N SER A 71 -14.74 -7.34 -15.11
CA SER A 71 -15.52 -6.12 -15.34
C SER A 71 -16.55 -5.82 -14.24
N ALA A 72 -16.81 -6.74 -13.31
CA ALA A 72 -17.71 -6.52 -12.18
C ALA A 72 -17.36 -7.42 -10.99
N ASN A 73 -17.11 -6.82 -9.82
CA ASN A 73 -17.10 -7.52 -8.53
C ASN A 73 -18.53 -7.65 -7.96
N ARG A 74 -18.67 -8.08 -6.69
CA ARG A 74 -19.97 -8.19 -6.00
C ARG A 74 -20.77 -6.88 -5.92
N MET A 75 -20.11 -5.73 -6.07
CA MET A 75 -20.73 -4.39 -6.07
C MET A 75 -20.96 -3.84 -7.50
N GLY A 76 -20.74 -4.64 -8.54
CA GLY A 76 -20.82 -4.21 -9.94
C GLY A 76 -19.63 -3.36 -10.41
N VAL A 77 -18.60 -3.17 -9.59
CA VAL A 77 -17.45 -2.31 -9.89
C VAL A 77 -16.37 -3.12 -10.63
N PRO A 78 -15.78 -2.61 -11.74
CA PRO A 78 -14.65 -3.26 -12.41
C PRO A 78 -13.45 -3.44 -11.48
N GLU A 79 -12.94 -4.67 -11.36
CA GLU A 79 -11.87 -5.01 -10.43
C GLU A 79 -10.99 -6.14 -10.99
N ARG A 80 -9.68 -5.92 -11.00
CA ARG A 80 -8.72 -6.90 -11.52
C ARG A 80 -8.68 -8.13 -10.62
N MET A 81 -9.06 -9.28 -11.17
CA MET A 81 -8.92 -10.55 -10.46
C MET A 81 -7.46 -10.95 -10.25
N LEU A 82 -7.15 -11.37 -9.02
CA LEU A 82 -5.98 -12.17 -8.67
C LEU A 82 -6.10 -13.56 -9.29
N ARG A 83 -4.97 -14.15 -9.70
CA ARG A 83 -4.89 -15.45 -10.35
C ARG A 83 -3.78 -16.25 -9.70
N CYS A 84 -4.07 -17.44 -9.17
CA CYS A 84 -3.05 -18.24 -8.52
C CYS A 84 -2.05 -18.75 -9.56
N ARG A 85 -0.75 -18.66 -9.25
CA ARG A 85 0.32 -19.18 -10.11
C ARG A 85 0.28 -20.70 -10.29
N ASP A 86 -0.14 -21.43 -9.24
CA ASP A 86 0.04 -22.88 -9.13
C ASP A 86 -1.24 -23.69 -9.35
N CYS A 87 -2.41 -23.05 -9.27
CA CYS A 87 -3.72 -23.66 -9.52
C CYS A 87 -4.67 -22.71 -10.27
N ALA A 88 -5.86 -23.18 -10.67
CA ALA A 88 -6.82 -22.41 -11.47
C ALA A 88 -7.65 -21.38 -10.68
N HIS A 89 -7.30 -21.11 -9.41
CA HIS A 89 -8.07 -20.25 -8.52
C HIS A 89 -7.95 -18.77 -8.91
N LYS A 90 -9.09 -18.08 -8.99
CA LYS A 90 -9.23 -16.68 -9.39
C LYS A 90 -10.17 -15.95 -8.44
N ALA A 91 -9.84 -14.73 -8.05
CA ALA A 91 -10.65 -13.97 -7.10
C ALA A 91 -10.51 -12.46 -7.29
N HIS A 92 -11.59 -11.70 -7.15
CA HIS A 92 -11.48 -10.27 -6.88
C HIS A 92 -10.86 -10.06 -5.49
N PRO A 93 -9.88 -9.16 -5.30
CA PRO A 93 -9.38 -8.78 -3.98
C PRO A 93 -10.48 -8.46 -2.95
N SER A 94 -11.53 -7.74 -3.35
CA SER A 94 -12.70 -7.45 -2.50
C SER A 94 -13.43 -8.70 -2.00
N CYS A 95 -13.49 -9.76 -2.82
CA CYS A 95 -14.08 -11.04 -2.44
C CYS A 95 -13.18 -11.87 -1.52
N MET A 96 -11.88 -11.58 -1.49
CA MET A 96 -10.90 -12.06 -0.51
C MET A 96 -10.82 -11.16 0.74
N LEU A 97 -11.67 -10.12 0.86
CA LEU A 97 -11.65 -9.10 1.91
C LEU A 97 -10.31 -8.32 2.00
N TYR A 98 -9.55 -8.23 0.91
CA TYR A 98 -8.31 -7.45 0.88
C TYR A 98 -8.61 -5.95 0.88
N GLY A 99 -7.96 -5.20 1.78
CA GLY A 99 -7.94 -3.73 1.72
C GLY A 99 -7.20 -3.21 0.48
N PRO A 100 -7.42 -1.95 0.06
CA PRO A 100 -6.91 -1.43 -1.22
C PRO A 100 -5.40 -1.58 -1.42
N GLU A 101 -4.61 -1.32 -0.37
CA GLU A 101 -3.14 -1.43 -0.41
C GLU A 101 -2.68 -2.89 -0.58
N LEU A 102 -3.31 -3.83 0.15
CA LEU A 102 -3.04 -5.27 -0.01
C LEU A 102 -3.45 -5.75 -1.40
N ALA A 103 -4.59 -5.28 -1.92
CA ALA A 103 -5.05 -5.58 -3.27
C ALA A 103 -4.06 -5.09 -4.34
N ALA A 104 -3.52 -3.87 -4.19
CA ALA A 104 -2.50 -3.32 -5.07
C ALA A 104 -1.19 -4.15 -5.04
N ARG A 105 -0.68 -4.50 -3.86
CA ARG A 105 0.52 -5.34 -3.69
C ARG A 105 0.32 -6.77 -4.21
N ALA A 106 -0.86 -7.34 -4.01
CA ALA A 106 -1.22 -8.67 -4.52
C ALA A 106 -1.30 -8.68 -6.06
N CYS A 107 -1.89 -7.65 -6.69
CA CYS A 107 -1.97 -7.53 -8.15
C CYS A 107 -0.61 -7.34 -8.85
N GLN A 108 0.40 -6.82 -8.13
CA GLN A 108 1.75 -6.56 -8.65
C GLN A 108 2.74 -7.72 -8.44
N SER A 109 2.34 -8.80 -7.76
CA SER A 109 3.23 -9.91 -7.41
C SER A 109 2.68 -11.27 -7.89
N PRO A 110 3.52 -12.32 -8.02
CA PRO A 110 3.08 -13.65 -8.44
C PRO A 110 2.26 -14.33 -7.33
N TRP A 111 0.97 -13.99 -7.26
CA TRP A 111 0.06 -14.39 -6.20
C TRP A 111 -0.19 -15.90 -6.10
N GLN A 112 -0.37 -16.37 -4.87
CA GLN A 112 -0.76 -17.74 -4.52
C GLN A 112 -2.01 -17.66 -3.62
N CYS A 113 -3.03 -18.48 -3.87
CA CYS A 113 -4.15 -18.61 -2.94
C CYS A 113 -3.69 -19.26 -1.62
N SER A 114 -4.56 -19.28 -0.60
CA SER A 114 -4.31 -19.96 0.70
C SER A 114 -3.75 -21.37 0.51
N GLU A 115 -4.45 -22.20 -0.27
CA GLU A 115 -4.14 -23.63 -0.48
C GLU A 115 -2.83 -23.89 -1.24
N CYS A 116 -2.29 -22.86 -1.91
CA CYS A 116 -1.04 -22.93 -2.67
C CYS A 116 0.07 -22.08 -2.05
N LYS A 117 -0.15 -21.49 -0.86
CA LYS A 117 0.80 -20.56 -0.25
C LYS A 117 2.10 -21.28 0.08
N THR A 118 3.22 -20.71 -0.33
CA THR A 118 4.56 -21.19 0.02
C THR A 118 5.32 -20.17 0.86
N CYS A 119 6.20 -20.64 1.75
CA CYS A 119 7.05 -19.74 2.52
C CYS A 119 8.04 -19.01 1.59
N CYS A 120 7.99 -17.68 1.52
CA CYS A 120 8.81 -16.88 0.60
C CYS A 120 10.31 -16.79 0.96
N VAL A 121 10.75 -17.51 2.00
CA VAL A 121 12.16 -17.60 2.44
C VAL A 121 12.81 -18.93 2.02
N CYS A 122 12.03 -20.01 1.91
CA CYS A 122 12.54 -21.36 1.61
C CYS A 122 11.72 -22.14 0.57
N SER A 123 10.77 -21.47 -0.10
CA SER A 123 10.01 -21.98 -1.25
C SER A 123 9.30 -23.33 -1.03
N GLY A 124 8.81 -23.57 0.18
CA GLY A 124 8.05 -24.79 0.52
C GLY A 124 8.91 -26.03 0.79
N SER A 125 10.13 -25.86 1.31
CA SER A 125 10.95 -26.96 1.84
C SER A 125 10.62 -27.35 3.30
N GLY A 126 9.73 -26.61 3.96
CA GLY A 126 9.27 -26.86 5.34
C GLY A 126 7.83 -27.37 5.40
N ASP A 127 7.27 -27.37 6.61
CA ASP A 127 5.92 -27.83 6.92
C ASP A 127 4.85 -26.79 6.52
N PRO A 128 3.92 -27.11 5.60
CA PRO A 128 2.89 -26.18 5.15
C PRO A 128 1.90 -25.75 6.25
N GLU A 129 1.62 -26.58 7.26
CA GLU A 129 0.64 -26.29 8.32
C GLU A 129 1.10 -25.15 9.26
N LEU A 130 2.40 -24.86 9.24
CA LEU A 130 3.09 -23.85 10.05
C LEU A 130 3.39 -22.55 9.29
N ILE A 131 2.74 -22.33 8.14
CA ILE A 131 2.81 -21.06 7.38
C ILE A 131 1.82 -20.04 7.97
N LEU A 132 2.34 -18.85 8.30
CA LEU A 132 1.59 -17.63 8.56
C LEU A 132 1.50 -16.80 7.28
N ILE A 133 0.37 -16.15 7.03
CA ILE A 133 0.14 -15.25 5.89
C ILE A 133 0.14 -13.81 6.40
N CYS A 134 0.90 -12.91 5.77
CA CYS A 134 0.99 -11.51 6.18
C CYS A 134 -0.20 -10.67 5.66
N ASP A 135 -0.95 -10.04 6.55
CA ASP A 135 -2.13 -9.20 6.20
C ASP A 135 -1.79 -7.86 5.50
N ALA A 136 -0.51 -7.57 5.26
CA ALA A 136 -0.05 -6.39 4.52
C ALA A 136 0.56 -6.72 3.15
N CYS A 137 0.95 -7.97 2.87
CA CYS A 137 1.52 -8.34 1.56
C CYS A 137 1.19 -9.76 1.06
N ASP A 138 0.35 -10.50 1.79
CA ASP A 138 -0.16 -11.84 1.47
C ASP A 138 0.94 -12.92 1.25
N LYS A 139 2.18 -12.63 1.66
CA LYS A 139 3.31 -13.57 1.59
C LYS A 139 3.26 -14.56 2.75
N GLY A 140 3.54 -15.83 2.45
CA GLY A 140 3.65 -16.90 3.43
C GLY A 140 5.02 -16.90 4.12
N TYR A 141 5.06 -17.16 5.42
CA TYR A 141 6.27 -17.37 6.22
C TYR A 141 6.07 -18.54 7.18
N HIS A 142 6.97 -19.52 7.21
CA HIS A 142 6.99 -20.42 8.37
C HIS A 142 7.37 -19.63 9.63
N VAL A 143 6.79 -19.98 10.77
CA VAL A 143 7.14 -19.46 12.11
C VAL A 143 8.67 -19.44 12.35
N SER A 144 9.37 -20.46 11.86
CA SER A 144 10.82 -20.64 11.94
C SER A 144 11.66 -19.88 10.90
N CYS A 145 11.05 -19.44 9.79
CA CYS A 145 11.73 -18.75 8.69
C CYS A 145 11.62 -17.22 8.75
N HIS A 146 10.65 -16.70 9.52
CA HIS A 146 10.52 -15.26 9.78
C HIS A 146 11.69 -14.72 10.62
N ARG A 147 12.02 -13.43 10.46
CA ARG A 147 13.01 -12.70 11.27
C ARG A 147 12.41 -11.36 11.73
N PRO A 148 12.39 -11.01 13.04
CA PRO A 148 12.72 -11.89 14.18
C PRO A 148 11.84 -13.15 14.18
N ARG A 149 12.34 -14.24 14.76
CA ARG A 149 11.62 -15.53 14.75
C ARG A 149 10.30 -15.36 15.49
N VAL A 150 9.21 -15.89 14.92
CA VAL A 150 7.93 -15.92 15.63
C VAL A 150 8.02 -17.00 16.72
N THR A 151 7.64 -16.63 17.95
CA THR A 151 7.62 -17.51 19.13
C THR A 151 6.24 -18.12 19.35
N GLU A 152 5.20 -17.28 19.25
CA GLU A 152 3.80 -17.64 19.48
C GLU A 152 2.98 -17.43 18.19
N ARG A 153 2.02 -18.32 17.91
CA ARG A 153 1.11 -18.14 16.79
C ARG A 153 0.11 -17.02 17.16
N PRO A 154 -0.14 -16.03 16.28
CA PRO A 154 -1.17 -15.02 16.51
C PRO A 154 -2.53 -15.65 16.79
N ALA A 155 -3.35 -14.98 17.59
CA ALA A 155 -4.76 -15.34 17.75
C ALA A 155 -5.48 -15.31 16.40
N SER A 156 -6.49 -16.16 16.22
CA SER A 156 -7.14 -16.39 14.92
C SER A 156 -7.87 -15.18 14.33
N ASP A 157 -8.14 -14.18 15.16
CA ASP A 157 -8.78 -12.89 14.88
C ASP A 157 -7.79 -11.71 14.84
N ALA A 158 -6.53 -11.92 15.23
CA ALA A 158 -5.53 -10.86 15.36
C ALA A 158 -4.67 -10.71 14.08
N LYS A 159 -4.69 -9.51 13.49
CA LYS A 159 -3.90 -9.15 12.30
C LYS A 159 -2.40 -9.42 12.50
N TRP A 160 -1.79 -10.21 11.63
CA TRP A 160 -0.35 -10.47 11.62
C TRP A 160 0.34 -9.84 10.42
N VAL A 161 1.16 -8.82 10.71
CA VAL A 161 2.04 -8.16 9.73
C VAL A 161 3.48 -8.65 9.93
N CYS A 162 4.13 -9.07 8.85
CA CYS A 162 5.53 -9.53 8.85
C CYS A 162 6.53 -8.37 8.99
N SER A 163 7.76 -8.67 9.40
CA SER A 163 8.82 -7.67 9.65
C SER A 163 9.05 -6.72 8.49
N ARG A 164 9.21 -7.24 7.27
CA ARG A 164 9.37 -6.42 6.05
C ARG A 164 8.28 -5.37 5.90
N CYS A 165 7.01 -5.72 6.14
CA CYS A 165 5.93 -4.74 6.02
C CYS A 165 5.89 -3.77 7.21
N ARG A 166 6.32 -4.18 8.42
CA ARG A 166 6.51 -3.25 9.54
C ARG A 166 7.73 -2.33 9.36
N GLU A 167 8.70 -2.73 8.55
CA GLU A 167 9.86 -1.95 8.14
C GLU A 167 9.48 -0.98 7.01
N GLU A 168 8.74 -1.47 6.01
CA GLU A 168 8.09 -0.66 4.96
C GLU A 168 7.18 0.41 5.59
N GLU A 169 6.24 0.07 6.49
CA GLU A 169 5.36 1.03 7.18
C GLU A 169 6.12 2.10 7.99
N ARG A 170 7.35 1.81 8.46
CA ARG A 170 8.24 2.79 9.10
C ARG A 170 8.92 3.70 8.09
N VAL A 171 9.33 3.15 6.95
CA VAL A 171 9.94 3.91 5.83
C VAL A 171 8.87 4.72 5.10
N ASP A 172 7.63 4.27 4.96
CA ASP A 172 6.53 5.09 4.46
C ASP A 172 6.20 6.24 5.44
N GLY A 173 6.50 6.05 6.74
CA GLY A 173 6.57 7.11 7.75
C GLY A 173 7.88 7.91 7.80
N SER A 174 8.86 7.65 6.93
CA SER A 174 10.18 8.30 6.88
C SER A 174 10.93 8.15 5.54
N GLY A 175 10.24 8.34 4.40
CA GLY A 175 10.72 7.80 3.10
C GLY A 175 10.27 8.49 1.81
N GLN A 176 9.51 9.59 1.89
CA GLN A 176 9.85 10.72 1.02
C GLN A 176 10.48 11.79 1.89
N GLN A 177 11.81 11.85 1.86
CA GLN A 177 12.58 12.97 2.37
C GLN A 177 13.05 13.80 1.17
N PRO A 178 12.28 14.81 0.71
CA PRO A 178 12.90 15.99 0.12
C PRO A 178 13.86 16.61 1.16
N PRO A 179 14.81 17.48 0.73
CA PRO A 179 15.86 18.01 1.61
C PRO A 179 15.29 18.57 2.93
N PRO A 180 16.02 18.41 4.05
CA PRO A 180 15.47 18.13 5.38
C PRO A 180 14.18 18.89 5.74
N GLN A 181 13.06 18.17 5.72
CA GLN A 181 11.79 18.71 6.23
C GLN A 181 11.84 18.79 7.75
N GLU A 182 12.25 19.97 8.24
CA GLU A 182 11.93 20.40 9.59
C GLU A 182 10.42 20.26 9.84
N SER A 183 10.07 19.70 10.99
CA SER A 183 8.67 19.49 11.34
C SER A 183 7.90 20.82 11.43
N GLN A 184 6.57 20.81 11.29
CA GLN A 184 5.77 22.04 11.41
C GLN A 184 5.91 22.72 12.80
N ALA A 185 6.44 22.03 13.82
CA ALA A 185 6.81 22.63 15.10
C ALA A 185 8.03 23.59 15.01
N GLN A 186 8.92 23.41 14.04
CA GLN A 186 10.09 24.27 13.79
C GLN A 186 9.76 25.50 12.93
N LEU A 187 8.66 25.46 12.15
CA LEU A 187 8.08 26.66 11.51
C LEU A 187 7.42 27.64 12.52
N ALA A 188 7.65 27.42 13.83
CA ALA A 188 7.53 28.44 14.87
C ALA A 188 8.70 29.45 14.87
N GLY A 189 9.75 29.22 14.08
CA GLY A 189 10.88 30.13 13.89
C GLY A 189 10.54 31.43 13.14
N ASP A 190 11.58 32.20 12.82
CA ASP A 190 11.47 33.48 12.12
C ASP A 190 11.25 33.24 10.62
N ALA A 191 10.10 33.63 10.07
CA ALA A 191 9.76 33.36 8.67
C ALA A 191 10.65 34.12 7.67
N SER A 192 11.38 35.15 8.12
CA SER A 192 12.40 35.82 7.30
C SER A 192 13.59 34.92 6.92
N LEU A 193 13.80 33.82 7.67
CA LEU A 193 14.90 32.87 7.46
C LEU A 193 14.48 31.63 6.64
N TRP A 194 13.25 31.55 6.14
CA TRP A 194 12.78 30.41 5.38
C TRP A 194 13.39 30.36 3.97
N SER A 195 13.88 29.19 3.56
CA SER A 195 14.18 28.88 2.17
C SER A 195 12.92 28.80 1.31
N ILE A 196 13.06 28.90 -0.01
CA ILE A 196 11.98 28.69 -1.00
C ILE A 196 11.24 27.35 -0.75
N ALA A 197 11.96 26.31 -0.32
CA ALA A 197 11.38 25.01 0.02
C ALA A 197 10.50 25.05 1.30
N GLN A 198 10.88 25.83 2.31
CA GLN A 198 10.06 26.05 3.51
C GLN A 198 8.84 26.94 3.21
N VAL A 199 8.99 27.98 2.39
CA VAL A 199 7.86 28.81 1.88
C VAL A 199 6.85 27.94 1.13
N ARG A 200 7.33 27.09 0.20
CA ARG A 200 6.51 26.10 -0.50
C ARG A 200 5.79 25.18 0.48
N SER A 201 6.53 24.54 1.40
CA SER A 201 5.96 23.58 2.34
C SER A 201 4.94 24.19 3.31
N TRP A 202 5.06 25.49 3.63
CA TRP A 202 4.04 26.23 4.38
C TRP A 202 2.79 26.48 3.53
N LEU A 203 2.92 26.97 2.29
CA LEU A 203 1.78 27.21 1.38
C LEU A 203 1.05 25.91 1.00
N ASP A 204 1.78 24.82 0.78
CA ASP A 204 1.21 23.47 0.59
C ASP A 204 0.41 23.04 1.84
N GLY A 205 0.98 23.21 3.04
CA GLY A 205 0.33 22.89 4.32
C GLY A 205 -0.89 23.76 4.68
N GLU A 206 -0.91 25.02 4.23
CA GLU A 206 -2.06 25.92 4.35
C GLU A 206 -3.16 25.65 3.30
N GLY A 207 -2.92 24.74 2.35
CA GLY A 207 -3.89 24.31 1.33
C GLY A 207 -3.85 25.09 0.01
N PHE A 208 -2.71 25.72 -0.33
CA PHE A 208 -2.55 26.57 -1.52
C PHE A 208 -1.44 26.07 -2.47
N PRO A 209 -1.51 24.83 -3.00
CA PRO A 209 -0.41 24.26 -3.81
C PRO A 209 -0.11 25.03 -5.11
N LEU A 210 -1.10 25.71 -5.69
CA LEU A 210 -0.85 26.60 -6.84
C LEU A 210 -0.06 27.86 -6.46
N ALA A 211 -0.23 28.36 -5.23
CA ALA A 211 0.57 29.47 -4.72
C ALA A 211 1.97 28.98 -4.30
N ALA A 212 2.07 27.79 -3.69
CA ALA A 212 3.34 27.15 -3.37
C ALA A 212 4.20 26.96 -4.63
N GLN A 213 3.60 26.47 -5.72
CA GLN A 213 4.26 26.31 -7.01
C GLN A 213 4.65 27.66 -7.64
N ALA A 214 3.76 28.66 -7.65
CA ALA A 214 4.07 29.99 -8.17
C ALA A 214 5.21 30.69 -7.38
N CYS A 215 5.26 30.49 -6.05
CA CYS A 215 6.38 30.96 -5.22
C CYS A 215 7.70 30.25 -5.52
N VAL A 216 7.68 28.95 -5.89
CA VAL A 216 8.89 28.25 -6.35
C VAL A 216 9.34 28.77 -7.72
N GLU A 217 8.40 28.98 -8.65
CA GLU A 217 8.68 29.48 -10.01
C GLU A 217 9.18 30.94 -10.04
N GLN A 218 8.87 31.72 -9.00
CA GLN A 218 9.34 33.11 -8.82
C GLN A 218 10.44 33.24 -7.76
N GLU A 219 11.05 32.12 -7.34
CA GLU A 219 12.16 32.04 -6.36
C GLU A 219 11.89 32.77 -5.01
N ILE A 220 10.62 32.81 -4.57
CA ILE A 220 10.18 33.53 -3.38
C ILE A 220 10.65 32.80 -2.11
N ASP A 221 11.66 33.37 -1.46
CA ASP A 221 12.15 32.97 -0.15
C ASP A 221 11.37 33.65 1.00
N GLY A 222 11.75 33.34 2.24
CA GLY A 222 11.13 33.86 3.45
C GLY A 222 11.30 35.36 3.65
N ALA A 223 12.46 35.91 3.28
CA ALA A 223 12.71 37.35 3.30
C ALA A 223 11.78 38.08 2.32
N SER A 224 11.62 37.55 1.11
CA SER A 224 10.70 38.05 0.08
C SER A 224 9.25 37.94 0.54
N LEU A 225 8.84 36.78 1.07
CA LEU A 225 7.50 36.52 1.60
C LEU A 225 7.13 37.50 2.74
N MET A 226 8.10 37.84 3.59
CA MET A 226 7.95 38.82 4.67
C MET A 226 7.80 40.28 4.18
N LEU A 227 8.16 40.56 2.92
CA LEU A 227 8.02 41.87 2.27
C LEU A 227 6.83 41.95 1.30
N MET A 228 6.27 40.81 0.86
CA MET A 228 5.13 40.76 -0.08
C MET A 228 3.92 41.57 0.40
N LYS A 229 3.45 42.47 -0.47
CA LYS A 229 2.26 43.30 -0.27
C LYS A 229 1.06 42.68 -0.99
N ARG A 230 -0.11 43.31 -0.81
CA ARG A 230 -1.37 42.85 -1.39
C ARG A 230 -1.30 42.71 -2.91
N MET A 231 -0.69 43.66 -3.62
CA MET A 231 -0.65 43.62 -5.09
C MET A 231 0.24 42.46 -5.59
N ASP A 232 1.38 42.26 -4.95
CA ASP A 232 2.36 41.21 -5.30
C ASP A 232 1.71 39.81 -5.26
N VAL A 233 0.82 39.57 -4.29
CA VAL A 233 0.02 38.33 -4.21
C VAL A 233 -1.18 38.33 -5.18
N LEU A 234 -1.91 39.44 -5.30
CA LEU A 234 -3.14 39.51 -6.11
C LEU A 234 -2.90 39.53 -7.63
N THR A 235 -1.76 40.03 -8.09
CA THR A 235 -1.42 40.11 -9.53
C THR A 235 -0.07 39.49 -9.89
N GLY A 236 0.89 39.39 -8.96
CA GLY A 236 2.22 38.83 -9.26
C GLY A 236 2.23 37.30 -9.38
N LEU A 237 1.56 36.58 -8.49
CA LEU A 237 1.56 35.10 -8.46
C LEU A 237 0.67 34.43 -9.53
N GLY A 238 0.07 35.17 -10.47
CA GLY A 238 -0.79 34.62 -11.54
C GLY A 238 -2.08 33.92 -11.06
N LEU A 239 -2.43 34.05 -9.78
CA LEU A 239 -3.55 33.37 -9.15
C LEU A 239 -4.91 34.00 -9.50
N LYS A 240 -5.97 33.20 -9.50
CA LYS A 240 -7.35 33.72 -9.54
C LYS A 240 -7.62 34.56 -8.28
N LEU A 241 -8.33 35.68 -8.44
CA LEU A 241 -8.55 36.69 -7.39
C LEU A 241 -9.03 36.12 -6.04
N GLY A 242 -10.00 35.19 -6.06
CA GLY A 242 -10.53 34.56 -4.84
C GLY A 242 -9.47 33.78 -4.03
N PRO A 243 -8.78 32.79 -4.62
CA PRO A 243 -7.60 32.17 -4.03
C PRO A 243 -6.51 33.17 -3.61
N ALA A 244 -6.19 34.18 -4.44
CA ALA A 244 -5.14 35.15 -4.15
C ALA A 244 -5.42 35.98 -2.88
N VAL A 245 -6.67 36.39 -2.65
CA VAL A 245 -7.08 37.07 -1.40
C VAL A 245 -6.87 36.18 -0.18
N LYS A 246 -7.15 34.87 -0.27
CA LYS A 246 -6.92 33.91 0.83
C LYS A 246 -5.44 33.69 1.13
N VAL A 247 -4.60 33.61 0.09
CA VAL A 247 -3.13 33.53 0.23
C VAL A 247 -2.59 34.79 0.91
N PHE A 248 -3.06 35.97 0.50
CA PHE A 248 -2.64 37.23 1.12
C PHE A 248 -3.05 37.36 2.59
N ASP A 249 -4.23 36.86 2.99
CA ASP A 249 -4.65 36.80 4.40
C ASP A 249 -3.71 35.91 5.24
N LYS A 250 -3.32 34.74 4.72
CA LYS A 250 -2.33 33.86 5.38
C LYS A 250 -0.97 34.53 5.52
N ILE A 251 -0.45 35.14 4.46
CA ILE A 251 0.83 35.87 4.46
C ILE A 251 0.78 37.04 5.44
N SER A 252 -0.32 37.81 5.47
CA SER A 252 -0.50 38.93 6.40
C SER A 252 -0.46 38.48 7.87
N ARG A 253 -1.05 37.32 8.20
CA ARG A 253 -1.02 36.75 9.56
C ARG A 253 0.38 36.25 9.94
N LEU A 254 1.11 35.66 9.00
CA LEU A 254 2.51 35.25 9.19
C LEU A 254 3.42 36.47 9.43
N GLN A 255 3.32 37.49 8.57
CA GLN A 255 4.03 38.76 8.73
C GLN A 255 3.75 39.43 10.08
N GLY A 256 2.49 39.42 10.54
CA GLY A 256 2.11 39.91 11.86
C GLY A 256 2.81 39.16 12.99
N ARG A 257 2.75 37.82 12.98
CA ARG A 257 3.42 36.96 13.98
C ARG A 257 4.93 37.23 14.06
N CYS A 258 5.62 37.25 12.92
CA CYS A 258 7.07 37.42 12.91
C CYS A 258 7.50 38.83 13.30
N ARG A 259 6.71 39.87 12.98
CA ARG A 259 6.96 41.24 13.46
C ARG A 259 6.91 41.33 14.99
N THR A 260 5.93 40.68 15.63
CA THR A 260 5.86 40.61 17.10
C THR A 260 7.01 39.80 17.70
N LEU A 261 7.41 38.69 17.08
CA LEU A 261 8.55 37.89 17.54
C LEU A 261 9.88 38.67 17.50
N LEU A 262 10.09 39.51 16.49
CA LEU A 262 11.27 40.39 16.42
C LEU A 262 11.29 41.43 17.56
N GLN A 263 10.14 42.05 17.86
CA GLN A 263 10.03 43.00 18.97
C GLN A 263 10.31 42.35 20.34
N VAL A 264 9.79 41.13 20.57
CA VAL A 264 10.04 40.39 21.83
C VAL A 264 11.53 40.02 21.97
N LYS A 265 12.20 39.58 20.89
CA LYS A 265 13.65 39.30 20.90
C LYS A 265 14.46 40.54 21.30
N GLN A 266 14.12 41.71 20.74
CA GLN A 266 14.87 42.94 20.96
C GLN A 266 14.83 43.40 22.43
N CYS A 267 13.66 43.39 23.07
CA CYS A 267 13.54 43.73 24.49
C CYS A 267 14.35 42.81 25.44
N VAL A 268 14.54 41.54 25.07
CA VAL A 268 15.39 40.61 25.84
C VAL A 268 16.87 40.98 25.69
N SER A 269 17.33 41.28 24.47
CA SER A 269 18.72 41.71 24.24
C SER A 269 19.08 43.08 24.81
N GLU A 270 18.10 43.95 25.07
CA GLU A 270 18.30 45.25 25.72
C GLU A 270 18.22 45.18 27.27
N SER A 271 17.99 43.98 27.83
CA SER A 271 17.83 43.73 29.28
C SER A 271 18.94 42.86 29.89
N THR A 272 20.08 42.71 29.23
CA THR A 272 21.23 41.87 29.65
C THR A 272 22.55 42.63 29.53
#